data_AF-A0A661ZFL6-F1
#
_entry.id   AF-A0A661ZFL6-F1
#
_cell.length_a   1.000
_cell.length_b   1.000
_cell.length_c   1.000
_cell.angle_alpha   90.00
_cell.angle_beta   90.00
_cell.angle_gamma   90.00
#
_symmetry.space_group_name_H-M   'P 1'
#
loop_
_entity.id
_entity.type
_entity.pdbx_description
1 polymer ?
#
loop_
_entity_poly.entity_id
_entity_poly.type
_entity_poly.pdbx_seq_one_letter_code
_entity_poly.pdbx_strand_id
1 'polypeptide(L)'
;MAKNIKFTEDLIDFLHESPTAYQAVRNIKAALLRKGFKQLHRGESWNLEKGGRYFTTKSSTSVIAFIVGKGEIETEGFRIIAAHTDSPSLKIK
;
A
#
# COMPACT_ATOMS: atom_id res chain seq x y z
N MET A 1 -26.06 -3.23 7.31
CA MET A 1 -26.18 -1.87 6.74
C MET A 1 -25.13 -0.90 7.27
N ALA A 2 -25.02 -0.69 8.60
CA ALA A 2 -24.05 0.26 9.19
C ALA A 2 -22.57 0.07 8.77
N LYS A 3 -22.09 -1.19 8.67
CA LYS A 3 -20.71 -1.49 8.23
C LYS A 3 -20.39 -1.01 6.81
N ASN A 4 -21.37 -1.09 5.90
CA ASN A 4 -21.18 -0.66 4.52
C ASN A 4 -21.16 0.86 4.41
N ILE A 5 -22.00 1.55 5.19
CA ILE A 5 -22.01 3.02 5.27
C ILE A 5 -20.65 3.51 5.75
N LYS A 6 -20.13 2.95 6.85
CA LYS A 6 -18.82 3.35 7.38
C LYS A 6 -17.68 3.12 6.38
N PHE A 7 -17.68 1.99 5.67
CA PHE A 7 -16.69 1.70 4.64
C PHE A 7 -16.75 2.71 3.49
N THR A 8 -17.96 3.08 3.05
CA THR A 8 -18.15 4.09 2.00
C THR A 8 -17.69 5.48 2.45
N GLU A 9 -17.97 5.88 3.68
CA GLU A 9 -17.46 7.14 4.27
C GLU A 9 -15.93 7.16 4.28
N ASP A 10 -15.29 6.12 4.82
CA ASP A 10 -13.83 6.02 4.88
C ASP A 10 -13.19 6.03 3.47
N LEU A 11 -13.87 5.45 2.47
CA LEU A 11 -13.44 5.51 1.07
C LEU A 11 -13.54 6.94 0.51
N ILE A 12 -14.65 7.64 0.75
CA ILE A 12 -14.84 9.02 0.29
C ILE A 12 -13.78 9.93 0.91
N ASP A 13 -13.52 9.79 2.20
CA ASP A 13 -12.48 10.54 2.90
C ASP A 13 -11.09 10.27 2.28
N PHE A 14 -10.77 8.99 2.03
CA PHE A 14 -9.52 8.62 1.36
C PHE A 14 -9.39 9.26 -0.03
N LEU A 15 -10.47 9.32 -0.82
CA LEU A 15 -10.48 9.94 -2.14
C LEU A 15 -10.25 11.46 -2.04
N HIS A 16 -10.93 12.15 -1.12
CA HIS A 16 -10.72 13.59 -0.89
C HIS A 16 -9.30 13.92 -0.46
N GLU A 17 -8.69 13.09 0.40
CA GLU A 17 -7.31 13.27 0.85
C GLU A 17 -6.26 12.91 -0.23
N SER A 18 -6.66 12.26 -1.32
CA SER A 18 -5.79 11.66 -2.35
C SER A 18 -6.01 12.22 -3.76
N PRO A 19 -5.90 13.55 -3.99
CA PRO A 19 -6.20 14.16 -5.29
C PRO A 19 -5.25 13.76 -6.43
N THR A 20 -4.04 13.27 -6.12
CA THR A 20 -3.11 12.73 -7.12
C THR A 20 -2.46 11.45 -6.62
N ALA A 21 -1.82 10.70 -7.52
CA ALA A 21 -1.08 9.47 -7.19
C ALA A 21 -0.04 9.67 -6.07
N TYR A 22 0.56 10.87 -5.94
CA TYR A 22 1.50 11.19 -4.87
C TYR A 22 0.82 11.20 -3.49
N GLN A 23 -0.33 11.86 -3.37
CA GLN A 23 -1.09 11.90 -2.13
C GLN A 23 -1.70 10.53 -1.82
N ALA A 24 -2.19 9.80 -2.83
CA ALA A 24 -2.67 8.44 -2.65
C ALA A 24 -1.60 7.54 -2.03
N VAL A 25 -0.38 7.51 -2.57
CA VAL A 25 0.73 6.73 -2.00
C VAL A 25 1.14 7.22 -0.62
N ARG A 26 1.16 8.54 -0.37
CA ARG A 26 1.45 9.10 0.95
C ARG A 26 0.44 8.62 2.00
N ASN A 27 -0.86 8.63 1.66
CA ASN A 27 -1.93 8.24 2.56
C ASN A 27 -1.92 6.72 2.80
N ILE A 28 -1.69 5.91 1.76
CA ILE A 28 -1.49 4.46 1.89
C ILE A 28 -0.28 4.16 2.79
N LYS A 29 0.85 4.83 2.59
CA LYS A 29 2.04 4.70 3.45
C LYS A 29 1.70 4.99 4.91
N ALA A 30 1.00 6.09 5.18
CA ALA A 30 0.59 6.44 6.54
C ALA A 30 -0.32 5.37 7.17
N ALA A 31 -1.27 4.84 6.40
CA ALA A 31 -2.13 3.76 6.85
C ALA A 31 -1.35 2.46 7.15
N LEU A 32 -0.41 2.09 6.29
CA LEU A 32 0.46 0.92 6.48
C LEU A 32 1.32 1.05 7.75
N LEU A 33 1.93 2.22 7.97
CA LEU A 33 2.70 2.50 9.18
C LEU A 33 1.84 2.37 10.45
N ARG A 34 0.62 2.93 10.45
CA ARG A 34 -0.34 2.76 11.57
C ARG A 34 -0.74 1.31 11.82
N LYS A 35 -0.61 0.43 10.83
CA LYS A 35 -0.87 -1.01 10.93
C LYS A 35 0.38 -1.84 11.21
N GLY A 36 1.49 -1.19 11.58
CA GLY A 36 2.73 -1.85 11.98
C GLY A 36 3.56 -2.39 10.82
N PHE A 37 3.34 -1.91 9.60
CA PHE A 37 4.24 -2.25 8.49
C PHE A 37 5.53 -1.45 8.58
N LYS A 38 6.66 -2.11 8.29
CA LYS A 38 7.98 -1.48 8.21
C LYS A 38 8.28 -1.04 6.78
N GLN A 39 8.75 0.19 6.59
CA GLN A 39 9.21 0.66 5.29
C GLN A 39 10.56 0.02 4.94
N LEU A 40 10.70 -0.47 3.72
CA LEU A 40 11.94 -0.98 3.14
C LEU A 40 12.49 0.01 2.10
N HIS A 41 13.78 0.30 2.19
CA HIS A 41 14.49 1.15 1.24
C HIS A 41 15.19 0.28 0.18
N ARG A 42 15.02 0.63 -1.10
CA ARG A 42 15.54 -0.18 -2.22
C ARG A 42 17.07 -0.26 -2.30
N GLY A 43 17.77 0.66 -1.65
CA GLY A 43 19.24 0.68 -1.61
C GLY A 43 19.86 -0.12 -0.46
N GLU A 44 19.03 -0.74 0.39
CA GLU A 44 19.48 -1.48 1.57
C GLU A 44 19.21 -2.97 1.40
N SER A 45 20.03 -3.81 2.03
CA SER A 45 19.75 -5.23 2.16
C SER A 45 18.49 -5.45 3.00
N TRP A 46 17.57 -6.28 2.51
CA TRP A 46 16.32 -6.56 3.20
C TRP A 46 16.45 -7.82 4.06
N ASN A 47 16.45 -7.63 5.38
CA ASN A 47 16.34 -8.72 6.34
C ASN A 47 14.86 -8.95 6.67
N LEU A 48 14.23 -9.86 5.92
CA LEU A 48 12.80 -10.18 6.05
C LEU A 48 12.59 -11.34 7.03
N GLU A 49 11.58 -11.21 7.88
CA GLU A 49 11.23 -12.22 8.88
C GLU A 49 9.87 -12.85 8.57
N LYS A 50 9.71 -14.15 8.86
CA LYS A 50 8.43 -14.86 8.72
C LYS A 50 7.36 -14.18 9.59
N GLY A 51 6.21 -13.87 8.99
CA GLY A 51 5.13 -13.09 9.64
C GLY A 51 5.35 -11.58 9.67
N GLY A 52 6.50 -11.08 9.19
CA GLY A 52 6.81 -9.67 9.11
C GLY A 52 5.94 -8.93 8.09
N ARG A 53 5.70 -7.63 8.34
CA ARG A 53 4.86 -6.76 7.51
C ARG A 53 5.71 -5.65 6.94
N TYR A 54 5.78 -5.56 5.62
CA TYR A 54 6.70 -4.65 4.95
C TYR A 54 6.06 -3.93 3.78
N PHE A 55 6.57 -2.74 3.47
CA PHE A 55 6.21 -2.05 2.24
C PHE A 55 7.39 -1.26 1.68
N THR A 56 7.38 -1.02 0.37
CA THR A 56 8.31 -0.13 -0.29
C THR A 56 7.56 0.77 -1.27
N THR A 57 8.19 1.88 -1.66
CA THR A 57 7.63 2.85 -2.61
C THR A 57 8.59 3.07 -3.77
N LYS A 58 8.06 3.20 -4.98
CA LYS A 58 8.83 3.58 -6.17
C LYS A 58 8.37 4.95 -6.64
N SER A 59 9.32 5.87 -6.83
CA SER A 59 9.10 7.21 -7.37
C SER A 59 7.98 8.02 -6.66
N SER A 60 7.68 7.69 -5.40
CA SER A 60 6.60 8.28 -4.60
C SER A 60 5.18 8.18 -5.19
N THR A 61 4.98 7.44 -6.28
CA THR A 61 3.68 7.26 -6.96
C THR A 61 3.25 5.81 -7.04
N SER A 62 4.12 4.85 -6.71
CA SER A 62 3.77 3.44 -6.56
C SER A 62 4.13 2.92 -5.18
N VAL A 63 3.32 2.01 -4.66
CA VAL A 63 3.51 1.34 -3.37
C VAL A 63 3.33 -0.16 -3.53
N ILE A 64 4.20 -0.94 -2.88
CA ILE A 64 4.10 -2.40 -2.80
C ILE A 64 4.10 -2.73 -1.31
N ALA A 65 3.06 -3.39 -0.83
CA ALA A 65 2.95 -3.83 0.56
C ALA A 65 2.70 -5.33 0.61
N PHE A 66 3.38 -6.02 1.54
CA PHE A 66 3.30 -7.47 1.64
C PHE A 66 3.49 -7.93 3.10
N ILE A 67 2.99 -9.13 3.37
CA ILE A 67 3.19 -9.84 4.63
C ILE A 67 3.92 -11.13 4.28
N VAL A 68 5.04 -11.39 4.94
CA VAL A 68 5.79 -12.63 4.74
C VAL A 68 4.99 -13.77 5.39
N GLY A 69 4.70 -14.82 4.62
CA GLY A 69 4.04 -16.02 5.13
C GLY A 69 4.85 -16.73 6.22
N LYS A 70 4.23 -17.70 6.89
CA LYS A 70 4.93 -18.57 7.86
C LYS A 70 5.38 -19.91 7.25
N GLY A 71 4.71 -20.35 6.18
CA GLY A 71 5.02 -21.57 5.44
C GLY A 71 6.21 -21.40 4.49
N GLU A 72 6.39 -22.40 3.63
CA GLU A 72 7.45 -22.44 2.63
C GLU A 72 6.94 -21.92 1.29
N ILE A 73 7.72 -21.05 0.66
CA ILE A 73 7.34 -20.38 -0.60
C ILE A 73 7.15 -21.36 -1.76
N GLU A 74 7.89 -22.46 -1.75
CA GLU A 74 7.87 -23.51 -2.78
C GLU A 74 6.53 -24.23 -2.86
N THR A 75 5.77 -24.25 -1.75
CA THR A 75 4.48 -24.94 -1.64
C THR A 75 3.31 -23.97 -1.59
N GLU A 76 3.46 -22.81 -0.94
CA GLU A 76 2.37 -21.85 -0.74
C GLU A 76 2.32 -20.70 -1.76
N GLY A 77 3.44 -20.39 -2.41
CA GLY A 77 3.52 -19.34 -3.43
C GLY A 77 3.17 -17.93 -2.94
N PHE A 78 2.67 -17.08 -3.85
CA PHE A 78 2.26 -15.70 -3.57
C PHE A 78 0.77 -15.48 -3.84
N ARG A 79 0.13 -14.67 -2.99
CA ARG A 79 -1.22 -14.14 -3.23
C ARG A 79 -1.11 -12.65 -3.49
N ILE A 80 -1.32 -12.26 -4.75
CA ILE A 80 -1.06 -10.89 -5.22
C ILE A 80 -2.37 -10.24 -5.66
N ILE A 81 -2.60 -9.02 -5.21
CA ILE A 81 -3.64 -8.12 -5.72
C ILE A 81 -2.94 -6.90 -6.30
N ALA A 82 -3.39 -6.45 -7.47
CA ALA A 82 -2.84 -5.29 -8.15
C ALA A 82 -3.95 -4.28 -8.47
N ALA A 83 -3.62 -3.00 -8.31
CA ALA A 83 -4.42 -1.85 -8.70
C ALA A 83 -3.46 -0.71 -9.09
N HIS A 84 -3.99 0.37 -9.65
CA HIS A 84 -3.21 1.56 -10.01
C HIS A 84 -3.65 2.77 -9.17
N THR A 85 -2.73 3.70 -8.93
CA THR A 85 -2.92 4.88 -8.08
C THR A 85 -3.22 6.16 -8.86
N ASP A 86 -3.02 6.14 -10.17
CA ASP A 86 -3.25 7.27 -11.06
C ASP A 86 -4.65 7.25 -11.67
N SER A 87 -5.07 8.40 -12.16
CA SER A 87 -6.34 8.60 -12.87
C SER A 87 -6.15 9.70 -13.93
N PRO A 88 -6.95 9.68 -15.01
CA PRO A 88 -6.94 10.75 -16.01
C PRO A 88 -7.10 12.12 -15.34
N SER A 89 -6.20 13.04 -15.66
CA SER A 89 -6.15 14.38 -15.05
C SER A 89 -5.45 15.36 -15.99
N LEU A 90 -5.79 16.64 -15.84
CA LEU A 90 -5.06 17.73 -16.50
C LEU A 90 -3.75 17.97 -15.75
N LYS A 91 -2.63 17.95 -16.46
CA LYS A 91 -1.29 18.23 -15.91
C LYS A 91 -0.74 19.54 -16.46
N ILE A 92 -0.04 20.28 -15.61
CA ILE A 92 0.70 21.48 -16.00
C ILE A 92 1.88 21.04 -16.90
N LYS A 93 2.11 21.78 -17.99
CA LYS A 93 3.26 21.58 -18.88
C LYS A 93 4.51 22.27 -18.34
#